data_AF-R0KPK5-F1
#
_entry.id   AF-R0KPK5-F1
#
_cell.length_a   1.000
_cell.length_b   1.000
_cell.length_c   1.000
_cell.angle_alpha   90.00
_cell.angle_beta   90.00
_cell.angle_gamma   90.00
#
_symmetry.space_group_name_H-M   'P 1'
#
loop_
_entity.id
_entity.type
_entity.pdbx_description
1 polymer ?
#
loop_
_entity_poly.entity_id
_entity_poly.type
_entity_poly.pdbx_seq_one_letter_code
_entity_poly.pdbx_strand_id
1 'polypeptide(L)'
;MQFTVVFIITEQGACAYMNILFHIPFMVLRKYRYLAIKKKLDEDNSNTVIDKIQNIAETQKGEKLLYKLVNMTLLDYLEDSKLFIIRVDRPASRDLVESIKNDENVFEVLFVSGIYKKLLKKVEIYLKRELIRCKQE
;
A
#
# COMPACT_ATOMS: atom_id res chain seq x y z
N MET A 1 14.82 39.98 7.44
CA MET A 1 15.54 38.85 8.07
C MET A 1 15.71 39.21 9.54
N GLN A 2 15.09 38.47 10.45
CA GLN A 2 15.08 38.80 11.88
C GLN A 2 15.78 37.66 12.63
N PHE A 3 16.83 37.97 13.37
CA PHE A 3 17.61 36.99 14.13
C PHE A 3 17.30 37.21 15.61
N THR A 4 16.87 36.14 16.29
CA THR A 4 16.71 36.17 17.75
C THR A 4 17.87 35.41 18.37
N VAL A 5 18.79 36.14 19.00
CA VAL A 5 19.90 35.55 19.74
C VAL A 5 19.44 35.38 21.19
N VAL A 6 19.31 34.14 21.65
CA VAL A 6 18.97 33.83 23.04
C VAL A 6 20.26 33.48 23.78
N PHE A 7 20.62 34.31 24.76
CA PHE A 7 21.74 34.05 25.64
C PHE A 7 21.24 33.29 26.87
N ILE A 8 21.72 32.07 27.08
CA ILE A 8 21.52 31.35 28.33
C ILE A 8 22.83 31.42 29.10
N ILE A 9 22.82 32.10 30.23
CA ILE A 9 23.97 32.19 31.14
C ILE A 9 23.84 31.02 32.12
N THR A 10 24.77 30.07 32.07
CA THR A 10 24.91 29.00 33.07
C THR A 10 26.20 29.21 33.87
N GLU A 11 26.32 28.60 35.05
CA GLU A 11 27.47 28.75 35.95
C GLU A 11 28.81 28.30 35.35
N GLN A 12 28.81 27.64 34.20
CA GLN A 12 30.01 27.19 33.47
C GLN A 12 30.36 28.06 32.26
N GLY A 13 29.67 29.20 32.06
CA GLY A 13 29.92 30.16 30.97
C GLY A 13 28.75 30.26 29.98
N ALA A 14 28.65 31.40 29.29
CA ALA A 14 27.58 31.67 28.33
C ALA A 14 27.79 30.91 27.01
N CYS A 15 26.86 30.03 26.65
CA CYS A 15 26.85 29.35 25.37
C CYS A 15 25.80 30.00 24.46
N ALA A 16 26.23 30.64 23.37
CA ALA A 16 25.34 31.26 22.41
C ALA A 16 24.89 30.21 21.37
N TYR A 17 23.60 29.89 21.35
CA TYR A 17 23.01 29.02 20.33
C TYR A 17 22.28 29.88 19.29
N MET A 18 22.70 29.81 18.03
CA MET A 18 21.92 30.32 16.90
C MET A 18 20.94 29.24 16.43
N ASN A 19 19.64 29.47 16.63
CA ASN A 19 18.60 28.66 16.00
C ASN A 19 18.36 29.20 14.58
N ILE A 20 18.85 28.48 13.56
CA ILE A 20 18.52 28.77 12.17
C ILE A 20 17.19 28.08 11.86
N LEU A 21 16.11 28.85 11.82
CA LEU A 21 14.79 28.38 11.44
C LEU A 21 14.74 28.18 9.91
N PHE A 22 15.11 26.99 9.43
CA PHE A 22 14.90 26.63 8.03
C PHE A 22 13.41 26.42 7.76
N HIS A 23 12.82 27.29 6.94
CA HIS A 23 11.50 27.06 6.33
C HIS A 23 11.69 26.04 5.18
N ILE A 24 11.78 24.76 5.53
CA ILE A 24 11.86 23.67 4.55
C ILE A 24 10.45 23.51 3.95
N PRO A 25 10.24 23.71 2.63
CA PRO A 25 8.97 23.38 2.02
C PRO A 25 8.69 21.89 2.26
N PHE A 26 7.54 21.61 2.87
CA PHE A 26 7.14 20.27 3.30
C PHE A 26 7.09 19.33 2.08
N MET A 27 8.15 18.57 1.82
CA MET A 27 8.17 17.54 0.78
C MET A 27 7.14 16.46 1.18
N VAL A 28 5.95 16.48 0.56
CA VAL A 28 4.90 15.50 0.82
C VAL A 28 5.35 14.16 0.23
N LEU A 29 6.03 13.34 1.03
CA LEU A 29 6.34 11.96 0.68
C LEU A 29 5.05 11.19 0.43
N ARG A 30 4.83 10.78 -0.82
CA ARG A 30 3.67 9.98 -1.22
C ARG A 30 3.67 8.65 -0.49
N LYS A 31 2.59 8.36 0.23
CA LYS A 31 2.44 7.14 1.04
C LYS A 31 1.63 6.11 0.28
N TYR A 32 2.16 4.89 0.20
CA TYR A 32 1.53 3.76 -0.46
C TYR A 32 1.00 2.72 0.51
N ARG A 33 0.12 1.87 0.01
CA ARG A 33 -0.31 0.62 0.61
C ARG A 33 -0.07 -0.51 -0.38
N TYR A 34 0.31 -1.65 0.15
CA TYR A 34 0.56 -2.87 -0.57
C TYR A 34 -0.53 -3.88 -0.21
N LEU A 35 -1.15 -4.48 -1.21
CA LEU A 35 -2.23 -5.42 -1.05
C LEU A 35 -1.80 -6.77 -1.65
N ALA A 36 -2.05 -7.85 -0.91
CA ALA A 36 -1.97 -9.21 -1.42
C ALA A 36 -3.39 -9.69 -1.74
N ILE A 37 -3.62 -10.04 -3.00
CA ILE A 37 -4.94 -10.38 -3.54
C ILE A 37 -4.85 -11.77 -4.17
N LYS A 38 -5.76 -12.68 -3.83
CA LYS A 38 -5.86 -14.03 -4.39
C LYS A 38 -6.97 -14.09 -5.44
N LYS A 39 -6.72 -14.72 -6.58
CA LYS A 39 -7.75 -15.06 -7.57
C LYS A 39 -8.56 -16.27 -7.06
N LYS A 40 -9.89 -16.18 -7.05
CA LYS A 40 -10.77 -17.29 -6.69
C LYS A 40 -11.20 -18.11 -7.91
N LEU A 41 -11.52 -17.45 -9.03
CA LEU A 41 -12.00 -18.09 -10.25
C LEU A 41 -10.92 -18.08 -11.35
N ASP A 42 -10.71 -19.24 -11.98
CA ASP A 42 -9.95 -19.33 -13.24
C ASP A 42 -10.85 -19.00 -14.42
N GLU A 43 -11.17 -17.71 -14.57
CA GLU A 43 -11.62 -17.25 -15.88
C GLU A 43 -10.41 -16.89 -16.75
N ASP A 44 -10.33 -17.58 -17.88
CA ASP A 44 -9.28 -17.61 -18.93
C ASP A 44 -9.16 -16.34 -19.77
N ASN A 45 -9.63 -15.20 -19.27
CA ASN A 45 -9.55 -13.96 -20.03
C ASN A 45 -8.23 -13.23 -19.76
N SER A 46 -7.41 -13.20 -20.81
CA SER A 46 -6.13 -12.55 -21.07
C SER A 46 -6.01 -11.04 -20.78
N ASN A 47 -7.03 -10.44 -20.15
CA ASN A 47 -6.95 -9.06 -19.66
C ASN A 47 -6.09 -9.01 -18.40
N THR A 48 -5.26 -7.98 -18.29
CA THR A 48 -4.36 -7.86 -17.14
C THR A 48 -5.17 -7.75 -15.84
N VAL A 49 -4.67 -8.36 -14.76
CA VAL A 49 -5.37 -8.38 -13.46
C VAL A 49 -5.64 -6.96 -12.94
N ILE A 50 -4.77 -6.01 -13.30
CA ILE A 50 -4.95 -4.59 -13.03
C ILE A 50 -6.25 -4.09 -13.67
N ASP A 51 -6.48 -4.38 -14.95
CA ASP A 51 -7.67 -3.93 -15.68
C ASP A 51 -8.95 -4.48 -15.05
N LYS A 52 -8.93 -5.77 -14.66
CA LYS A 52 -10.07 -6.39 -13.97
C LYS A 52 -10.36 -5.71 -12.62
N ILE A 53 -9.32 -5.42 -11.84
CA ILE A 53 -9.45 -4.72 -10.56
C ILE A 53 -9.95 -3.27 -10.76
N GLN A 54 -9.49 -2.59 -11.82
CA GLN A 54 -9.97 -1.26 -12.18
C GLN A 54 -11.44 -1.27 -12.59
N ASN A 55 -11.86 -2.24 -13.41
CA ASN A 55 -13.26 -2.39 -13.83
C ASN A 55 -14.19 -2.64 -12.64
N ILE A 56 -13.78 -3.48 -11.68
CA ILE A 56 -14.55 -3.69 -10.43
C ILE A 56 -14.65 -2.38 -9.63
N ALA A 57 -13.54 -1.66 -9.49
CA ALA A 57 -13.50 -0.39 -8.79
C ALA A 57 -14.42 0.67 -9.43
N GLU A 58 -14.42 0.75 -10.76
CA GLU A 58 -15.28 1.61 -11.56
C GLU A 58 -16.76 1.24 -11.40
N THR A 59 -17.10 -0.04 -11.53
CA THR A 59 -18.49 -0.51 -11.44
C THR A 59 -19.09 -0.21 -10.06
N GLN A 60 -18.29 -0.31 -8.99
CA GLN A 60 -18.75 -0.14 -7.61
C GLN A 60 -18.74 1.32 -7.12
N LYS A 61 -17.78 2.14 -7.56
CA LYS A 61 -17.55 3.49 -7.00
C LYS A 61 -17.46 4.59 -8.06
N GLY A 62 -17.62 4.25 -9.34
CA GLY A 62 -17.56 5.15 -10.49
C GLY A 62 -16.15 5.57 -10.88
N GLU A 63 -16.06 6.37 -11.95
CA GLU A 63 -14.81 6.86 -12.54
C GLU A 63 -13.91 7.63 -11.56
N LYS A 64 -14.50 8.28 -10.54
CA LYS A 64 -13.76 9.05 -9.53
C LYS A 64 -12.71 8.21 -8.80
N LEU A 65 -12.97 6.90 -8.60
CA LEU A 65 -12.00 6.00 -7.99
C LEU A 65 -10.88 5.64 -8.96
N LEU A 66 -11.15 5.50 -10.27
CA LEU A 66 -10.13 5.22 -11.28
C LEU A 66 -9.04 6.30 -11.31
N TYR A 67 -9.41 7.58 -11.24
CA TYR A 67 -8.45 8.68 -11.18
C TYR A 67 -7.51 8.58 -9.96
N LYS A 68 -8.00 8.06 -8.84
CA LYS A 68 -7.17 7.82 -7.65
C LYS A 68 -6.30 6.57 -7.77
N LEU A 69 -6.66 5.64 -8.67
CA LEU A 69 -5.94 4.40 -8.93
C LEU A 69 -4.93 4.50 -10.09
N VAL A 70 -4.75 5.68 -10.69
CA VAL A 70 -3.79 5.93 -11.79
C VAL A 70 -2.36 5.46 -11.46
N ASN A 71 -1.98 5.47 -10.18
CA ASN A 71 -0.65 5.06 -9.72
C ASN A 71 -0.61 3.64 -9.15
N MET A 72 -1.67 2.85 -9.42
CA MET A 72 -1.69 1.44 -9.10
C MET A 72 -0.65 0.69 -9.93
N THR A 73 0.05 -0.24 -9.31
CA THR A 73 1.10 -1.02 -10.00
C THR A 73 1.06 -2.45 -9.49
N LEU A 74 1.07 -3.42 -10.41
CA LEU A 74 1.36 -4.82 -10.07
C LEU A 74 2.86 -4.94 -9.79
N LEU A 75 3.20 -5.41 -8.60
CA LEU A 75 4.59 -5.61 -8.17
C LEU A 75 5.06 -7.03 -8.39
N ASP A 76 4.18 -7.99 -8.13
CA ASP A 76 4.54 -9.40 -8.13
C ASP A 76 3.32 -10.26 -8.45
N TYR A 77 3.56 -11.39 -9.10
CA TYR A 77 2.55 -12.38 -9.43
C TYR A 77 3.08 -13.80 -9.17
N LEU A 78 2.45 -14.49 -8.24
CA LEU A 78 2.72 -15.87 -7.88
C LEU A 78 1.69 -16.76 -8.56
N GLU A 79 2.04 -17.27 -9.74
CA GLU A 79 1.19 -18.11 -10.59
C GLU A 79 0.66 -19.34 -9.86
N ASP A 80 1.54 -20.10 -9.20
CA ASP A 80 1.21 -21.35 -8.51
C ASP A 80 0.10 -21.18 -7.45
N SER A 81 0.03 -20.00 -6.83
CA SER A 81 -0.92 -19.68 -5.77
C SER A 81 -1.98 -18.66 -6.19
N LYS A 82 -1.97 -18.26 -7.47
CA LYS A 82 -2.84 -17.22 -8.07
C LYS A 82 -2.88 -15.94 -7.23
N LEU A 83 -1.72 -15.53 -6.73
CA LEU A 83 -1.57 -14.45 -5.77
C LEU A 83 -0.90 -13.24 -6.42
N PHE A 84 -1.54 -12.08 -6.31
CA PHE A 84 -1.05 -10.81 -6.84
C PHE A 84 -0.65 -9.89 -5.71
N ILE A 85 0.44 -9.17 -5.90
CA ILE A 85 0.83 -8.09 -5.01
C ILE A 85 0.75 -6.78 -5.75
N ILE A 86 -0.15 -5.90 -5.32
CA ILE A 86 -0.32 -4.58 -5.93
C ILE A 86 0.09 -3.47 -4.97
N ARG A 87 0.60 -2.38 -5.52
CA ARG A 87 0.84 -1.11 -4.83
C ARG A 87 -0.24 -0.12 -5.22
N VAL A 88 -0.79 0.57 -4.22
CA VAL A 88 -1.86 1.57 -4.40
C VAL A 88 -1.58 2.77 -3.49
N ASP A 89 -2.07 3.94 -3.87
CA ASP A 89 -2.03 5.11 -2.99
C ASP A 89 -2.81 4.87 -1.69
N ARG A 90 -2.23 5.30 -0.57
CA ARG A 90 -2.88 5.18 0.74
C ARG A 90 -4.32 5.72 0.82
N PRO A 91 -4.66 6.88 0.24
CA PRO A 91 -6.05 7.35 0.25
C PRO A 91 -7.00 6.48 -0.60
N ALA A 92 -6.52 5.90 -1.70
CA ALA A 92 -7.33 5.09 -2.61
C ALA A 92 -7.49 3.63 -2.12
N SER A 93 -6.57 3.14 -1.29
CA SER A 93 -6.53 1.73 -0.89
C SER A 93 -7.76 1.27 -0.11
N ARG A 94 -8.39 2.16 0.67
CA ARG A 94 -9.56 1.79 1.47
C ARG A 94 -10.76 1.52 0.56
N ASP A 95 -11.03 2.48 -0.32
CA ASP A 95 -12.12 2.40 -1.30
C ASP A 95 -11.94 1.17 -2.20
N LEU A 96 -10.71 0.90 -2.65
CA LEU A 96 -10.41 -0.28 -3.47
C LEU A 96 -10.67 -1.61 -2.75
N VAL A 97 -10.24 -1.73 -1.49
CA VAL A 97 -10.49 -2.96 -0.71
C VAL A 97 -11.98 -3.19 -0.53
N GLU A 98 -12.75 -2.12 -0.29
CA GLU A 98 -14.20 -2.20 -0.17
C GLU A 98 -14.85 -2.63 -1.49
N SER A 99 -14.42 -2.08 -2.63
CA SER A 99 -14.91 -2.49 -3.95
C SER A 99 -14.64 -3.97 -4.23
N ILE A 100 -13.44 -4.48 -3.91
CA ILE A 100 -13.11 -5.89 -4.11
C ILE A 100 -13.93 -6.78 -3.16
N LYS A 101 -14.18 -6.34 -1.93
CA LYS A 101 -15.04 -7.08 -0.98
C LYS A 101 -16.52 -7.10 -1.36
N ASN A 102 -16.98 -6.14 -2.15
CA ASN A 102 -18.35 -6.18 -2.66
C ASN A 102 -18.49 -7.15 -3.84
N ASP A 103 -17.38 -7.57 -4.45
CA ASP A 103 -17.30 -8.50 -5.56
C ASP A 103 -16.38 -9.69 -5.22
N GLU A 104 -16.69 -10.38 -4.11
CA GLU A 104 -15.86 -11.48 -3.56
C GLU A 104 -15.81 -12.73 -4.45
N ASN A 105 -16.51 -12.73 -5.58
CA ASN A 105 -16.61 -13.88 -6.47
C ASN A 105 -15.28 -14.08 -7.23
N VAL A 106 -14.62 -13.00 -7.64
CA VAL A 106 -13.44 -13.06 -8.50
C VAL A 106 -12.13 -12.97 -7.72
N PHE A 107 -12.08 -12.05 -6.76
CA PHE A 107 -10.86 -11.72 -6.00
C PHE A 107 -11.09 -11.72 -4.50
N GLU A 108 -10.05 -12.08 -3.76
CA GLU A 108 -10.03 -12.01 -2.31
C GLU A 108 -8.82 -11.21 -1.84
N VAL A 109 -9.05 -10.18 -1.02
CA VAL A 109 -7.96 -9.44 -0.39
C VAL A 109 -7.51 -10.17 0.87
N LEU A 110 -6.33 -10.80 0.84
CA LEU A 110 -5.77 -11.51 1.99
C LEU A 110 -5.16 -10.55 3.01
N PHE A 111 -4.28 -9.66 2.55
CA PHE A 111 -3.49 -8.80 3.43
C PHE A 111 -3.33 -7.39 2.87
N VAL A 112 -3.31 -6.41 3.76
CA VAL A 112 -2.99 -5.01 3.45
C VAL A 112 -1.90 -4.52 4.40
N SER A 113 -0.87 -3.87 3.86
CA SER A 113 0.25 -3.33 4.65
C SER A 113 0.73 -1.99 4.10
N GLY A 114 1.24 -1.11 4.96
CA GLY A 114 2.01 0.07 4.51
C GLY A 114 3.48 -0.25 4.21
N ILE A 115 3.96 -1.44 4.59
CA ILE A 115 5.35 -1.85 4.45
C ILE A 115 5.39 -3.14 3.64
N TYR A 116 6.00 -3.08 2.45
CA TYR A 116 6.09 -4.19 1.51
C TYR A 116 6.74 -5.44 2.13
N LYS A 117 7.91 -5.29 2.79
CA LYS A 117 8.60 -6.40 3.47
C LYS A 117 7.73 -7.12 4.52
N LYS A 118 6.86 -6.38 5.23
CA LYS A 118 5.93 -6.98 6.19
C LYS A 118 4.78 -7.73 5.50
N LEU A 119 4.34 -7.26 4.33
CA LEU A 119 3.34 -7.96 3.53
C LEU A 119 3.90 -9.30 3.04
N LEU A 120 5.10 -9.29 2.46
CA LEU A 120 5.75 -10.50 1.95
C LEU A 120 5.91 -11.57 3.03
N LYS A 121 6.37 -11.19 4.24
CA LYS A 121 6.46 -12.15 5.36
C LYS A 121 5.12 -12.79 5.71
N LYS A 122 4.01 -12.04 5.64
CA LYS A 122 2.66 -12.60 5.88
C LYS A 122 2.24 -13.55 4.77
N VAL A 123 2.50 -13.18 3.52
CA VAL A 123 2.22 -14.03 2.35
C VAL A 123 3.02 -15.33 2.43
N GLU A 124 4.31 -15.26 2.76
CA GLU A 124 5.16 -16.44 2.91
C GLU A 124 4.63 -17.40 4.00
N ILE A 125 4.23 -16.87 5.15
CA ILE A 125 3.62 -17.68 6.23
C ILE A 125 2.30 -18.30 5.76
N TYR A 126 1.48 -17.55 5.03
CA TYR A 126 0.23 -18.04 4.48
C TYR A 126 0.46 -19.21 3.50
N LEU A 127 1.37 -19.04 2.55
CA LEU A 127 1.72 -20.09 1.57
C LEU A 127 2.28 -21.35 2.23
N LYS A 128 3.17 -21.18 3.22
CA LYS A 128 3.68 -22.31 4.01
C LYS A 128 2.56 -23.10 4.69
N ARG A 129 1.52 -22.42 5.20
CA ARG A 129 0.36 -23.07 5.83
C ARG A 129 -0.53 -23.78 4.81
N GLU A 130 -0.74 -23.18 3.64
CA GLU A 130 -1.48 -23.85 2.55
C GLU A 130 -0.78 -25.15 2.11
N LEU A 131 0.54 -25.11 1.90
CA LEU A 131 1.32 -26.29 1.51
C LEU A 131 1.26 -27.42 2.55
N ILE A 132 1.24 -27.09 3.84
CA ILE A 132 1.08 -28.08 4.91
C ILE A 132 -0.31 -28.72 4.85
N ARG A 133 -1.35 -27.92 4.61
CA ARG A 133 -2.73 -28.40 4.52
C ARG A 133 -2.92 -29.37 3.35
N CYS A 134 -2.35 -29.05 2.19
CA CYS A 134 -2.40 -29.93 1.01
C CYS A 134 -1.65 -31.26 1.17
N LYS A 135 -0.73 -31.38 2.14
CA LYS A 135 -0.01 -32.64 2.42
C LYS A 135 -0.73 -33.56 3.42
N GLN A 136 -1.79 -33.08 4.07
CA GLN A 136 -2.57 -33.85 5.05
C GLN A 136 -3.83 -34.47 4.44
N GLU A 137 -4.20 -34.08 3.22
CA GLU A 137 -5.18 -34.76 2.36
C GLU A 137 -4.48 -35.82 1.51
#